data_AF-A0A8T1ACG0-F1
#
_entry.id   AF-A0A8T1ACG0-F1
#
_cell.length_a   1.000
_cell.length_b   1.000
_cell.length_c   1.000
_cell.angle_alpha   90.00
_cell.angle_beta   90.00
_cell.angle_gamma   90.00
#
_symmetry.space_group_name_H-M   'P 1'
#
loop_
_entity.id
_entity.type
_entity.pdbx_description
1 polymer ?
#
loop_
_entity_poly.entity_id
_entity_poly.type
_entity_poly.pdbx_seq_one_letter_code
_entity_poly.pdbx_strand_id
1 'polypeptide(L)'
;MFSLFWGGSKCAPSCRVNGIPVQEYLQSRYLDAMAELAEALKGLTNIVGFGTMNEPSSGYLGLEDLSKHFHHGELKYDLAPTPFEGMALADGYQQVVQRWSNGANQHVLGRPDKLVTVDPNGVRAWQQGRRCIWREEGIWDVDSTTGKPVLLRPDHFAGIMFGRDCYVPFAARFAERIRSILPHTLLFIELPPLEFSIDEFPEIDDTLIPRAVNATHWYDGVTLFLRAWRPYFTVDPRTKRPAFGYTAVRRTHMKQLAGIKGYGSEQMNNAPTLIGETGIPYNMHGGKAFRSGDFSAQVGALDNTISCLEASLVSFTLWCYTSDNCNGYGDQWNLEDLSLISMHKPIRSGAQLSVPERDSCARAVQAFARPYAARIAGTPLKSEFIL
;
A
#
# COMPACT_ATOMS: atom_id res chain seq x y z
N MET A 1 -7.33 9.18 11.15
CA MET A 1 -6.45 10.28 10.69
C MET A 1 -6.69 10.59 9.21
N PHE A 2 -6.56 9.63 8.31
CA PHE A 2 -6.75 9.85 6.86
C PHE A 2 -8.07 10.53 6.49
N SER A 3 -9.21 10.12 7.05
CA SER A 3 -10.50 10.80 6.79
C SER A 3 -10.46 12.31 7.12
N LEU A 4 -9.68 12.70 8.15
CA LEU A 4 -9.48 14.10 8.52
C LEU A 4 -8.50 14.81 7.58
N PHE A 5 -7.41 14.14 7.20
CA PHE A 5 -6.42 14.67 6.25
C PHE A 5 -7.04 14.96 4.87
N TRP A 6 -7.92 14.08 4.41
CA TRP A 6 -8.48 14.12 3.06
C TRP A 6 -9.79 14.89 2.98
N GLY A 7 -10.71 14.64 3.91
CA GLY A 7 -12.09 15.13 3.88
C GLY A 7 -12.54 15.83 5.16
N GLY A 8 -11.61 16.22 6.04
CA GLY A 8 -11.93 16.76 7.36
C GLY A 8 -12.84 18.00 7.32
N SER A 9 -12.73 18.86 6.31
CA SER A 9 -13.59 20.05 6.20
C SER A 9 -15.06 19.69 5.97
N LYS A 10 -15.33 18.55 5.31
CA LYS A 10 -16.68 18.05 5.05
C LYS A 10 -17.17 17.14 6.18
N CYS A 11 -16.31 16.22 6.63
CA CYS A 11 -16.71 15.15 7.53
C CYS A 11 -16.49 15.46 9.01
N ALA A 12 -15.68 16.47 9.34
CA ALA A 12 -15.40 16.88 10.71
C ALA A 12 -15.25 18.41 10.82
N PRO A 13 -16.26 19.21 10.42
CA PRO A 13 -16.18 20.67 10.38
C PRO A 13 -15.94 21.34 11.75
N SER A 14 -16.28 20.68 12.85
CA SER A 14 -16.01 21.19 14.21
C SER A 14 -14.55 20.96 14.61
N CYS A 15 -13.88 19.98 14.01
CA CYS A 15 -12.50 19.64 14.30
C CYS A 15 -11.52 20.70 13.78
N ARG A 16 -10.95 21.48 14.71
CA ARG A 16 -10.02 22.56 14.42
C ARG A 16 -8.77 22.47 15.29
N VAL A 17 -7.63 22.83 14.72
CA VAL A 17 -6.34 22.96 15.41
C VAL A 17 -5.91 24.42 15.34
N ASN A 18 -5.78 25.09 16.49
CA ASN A 18 -5.48 26.52 16.57
C ASN A 18 -6.41 27.40 15.70
N GLY A 19 -7.70 27.06 15.66
CA GLY A 19 -8.70 27.75 14.85
C GLY A 19 -8.74 27.37 13.37
N ILE A 20 -7.75 26.61 12.87
CA ILE A 20 -7.67 26.15 11.47
C ILE A 20 -8.44 24.84 11.32
N PRO A 21 -9.27 24.66 10.28
CA PRO A 21 -9.88 23.36 9.97
C PRO A 21 -8.84 22.25 9.90
N VAL A 22 -9.11 21.10 10.52
CA VAL A 22 -8.12 20.02 10.66
C VAL A 22 -7.53 19.55 9.33
N GLN A 23 -8.34 19.51 8.26
CA GLN A 23 -7.87 19.17 6.92
C GLN A 23 -6.80 20.14 6.42
N GLU A 24 -7.07 21.44 6.47
CA GLU A 24 -6.12 22.46 6.02
C GLU A 24 -4.88 22.48 6.91
N TYR A 25 -5.05 22.31 8.22
CA TYR A 25 -3.93 22.21 9.14
C TYR A 25 -2.99 21.04 8.78
N LEU A 26 -3.54 19.84 8.53
CA LEU A 26 -2.73 18.67 8.21
C LEU A 26 -2.10 18.75 6.81
N GLN A 27 -2.88 19.14 5.79
CA GLN A 27 -2.39 19.23 4.42
C GLN A 27 -1.32 20.32 4.27
N SER A 28 -1.55 21.53 4.80
CA SER A 28 -0.56 22.62 4.70
C SER A 28 0.78 22.22 5.31
N ARG A 29 0.79 21.59 6.49
CA ARG A 29 2.03 21.15 7.15
C ARG A 29 2.76 20.03 6.40
N TYR A 30 2.01 19.10 5.82
CA TYR A 30 2.60 18.09 4.95
C TYR A 30 3.23 18.73 3.71
N LEU A 31 2.50 19.63 3.04
CA LEU A 31 3.00 20.37 1.87
C LEU A 31 4.22 21.23 2.18
N ASP A 32 4.21 21.91 3.33
CA ASP A 32 5.34 22.73 3.78
C ASP A 32 6.58 21.86 4.05
N ALA A 33 6.42 20.70 4.71
CA ALA A 33 7.53 19.78 4.95
C ALA A 33 8.15 19.26 3.63
N MET A 34 7.30 18.93 2.66
CA MET A 34 7.76 18.48 1.34
C MET A 34 8.37 19.61 0.51
N ALA A 35 7.91 20.85 0.68
CA ALA A 35 8.52 22.03 0.10
C ALA A 35 9.93 22.28 0.65
N GLU A 36 10.14 22.16 1.97
CA GLU A 36 11.48 22.26 2.58
C GLU A 36 12.44 21.18 2.04
N LEU A 37 11.95 19.95 1.83
CA LEU A 37 12.73 18.92 1.17
C LEU A 37 13.09 19.32 -0.26
N ALA A 38 12.14 19.84 -1.04
CA ALA A 38 12.40 20.29 -2.41
C ALA A 38 13.42 21.44 -2.46
N GLU A 39 13.37 22.38 -1.50
CA GLU A 39 14.36 23.45 -1.35
C GLU A 39 15.76 22.89 -1.10
N ALA A 40 15.90 21.93 -0.19
CA ALA A 40 17.18 21.29 0.12
C ALA A 40 17.77 20.51 -1.06
N LEU A 41 16.93 20.09 -2.01
CA LEU A 41 17.34 19.34 -3.21
C LEU A 41 17.64 20.24 -4.43
N LYS A 42 17.54 21.57 -4.30
CA LYS A 42 17.87 22.49 -5.39
C LYS A 42 19.30 22.30 -5.91
N GLY A 43 19.43 22.36 -7.23
CA GLY A 43 20.71 22.20 -7.93
C GLY A 43 21.13 20.75 -8.20
N LEU A 44 20.45 19.76 -7.59
CA LEU A 44 20.66 18.36 -7.92
C LEU A 44 19.99 18.00 -9.25
N THR A 45 20.76 17.46 -10.19
CA THR A 45 20.28 17.11 -11.54
C THR A 45 19.72 15.70 -11.63
N ASN A 46 19.85 14.91 -10.56
CA ASN A 46 19.47 13.50 -10.48
C ASN A 46 18.15 13.27 -9.74
N ILE A 47 17.39 14.33 -9.47
CA ILE A 47 16.05 14.24 -8.88
C ILE A 47 15.02 14.11 -10.00
N VAL A 48 14.45 12.92 -10.15
CA VAL A 48 13.49 12.61 -11.22
C VAL A 48 12.10 13.18 -10.92
N GLY A 49 11.67 13.11 -9.66
CA GLY A 49 10.33 13.51 -9.27
C GLY A 49 10.02 13.28 -7.80
N PHE A 50 8.77 13.50 -7.43
CA PHE A 50 8.25 13.35 -6.07
C PHE A 50 6.99 12.48 -6.08
N GLY A 51 6.90 11.59 -5.10
CA GLY A 51 5.67 10.92 -4.70
C GLY A 51 4.75 11.84 -3.91
N THR A 52 3.45 11.82 -4.20
CA THR A 52 2.48 12.62 -3.42
C THR A 52 2.35 12.15 -1.98
N MET A 53 2.28 10.82 -1.80
CA MET A 53 2.12 10.10 -0.53
C MET A 53 2.14 8.61 -0.83
N ASN A 54 2.91 7.84 -0.06
CA ASN A 54 2.90 6.38 -0.14
C ASN A 54 1.57 5.81 0.33
N GLU A 55 0.97 4.94 -0.50
CA GLU A 55 -0.25 4.19 -0.20
C GLU A 55 -1.34 5.00 0.52
N PRO A 56 -1.86 6.07 -0.11
CA PRO A 56 -2.86 6.92 0.52
C PRO A 56 -4.14 6.12 0.81
N SER A 57 -4.51 5.99 2.08
CA SER A 57 -5.77 5.38 2.49
C SER A 57 -6.88 6.43 2.51
N SER A 58 -8.07 6.09 2.01
CA SER A 58 -9.29 6.89 2.12
C SER A 58 -9.83 7.00 3.55
N GLY A 59 -9.38 6.12 4.46
CA GLY A 59 -9.94 6.00 5.79
C GLY A 59 -11.41 5.59 5.72
N TYR A 60 -12.30 6.44 6.24
CA TYR A 60 -13.75 6.19 6.21
C TYR A 60 -14.47 6.82 5.02
N LEU A 61 -13.77 7.60 4.19
CA LEU A 61 -14.39 8.31 3.08
C LEU A 61 -14.97 7.32 2.06
N GLY A 62 -16.22 7.52 1.66
CA GLY A 62 -16.93 6.64 0.74
C GLY A 62 -17.62 5.44 1.39
N LEU A 63 -17.47 5.24 2.70
CA LEU A 63 -18.18 4.15 3.39
C LEU A 63 -19.68 4.43 3.49
N GLU A 64 -20.47 3.49 2.98
CA GLU A 64 -21.94 3.54 3.01
C GLU A 64 -22.54 3.26 4.39
N ASP A 65 -21.84 2.50 5.23
CA ASP A 65 -22.36 2.05 6.52
C ASP A 65 -21.23 1.73 7.52
N LEU A 66 -21.08 2.58 8.53
CA LEU A 66 -20.06 2.46 9.58
C LEU A 66 -20.27 1.27 10.53
N SER A 67 -21.42 0.58 10.47
CA SER A 67 -21.66 -0.66 11.21
C SER A 67 -21.16 -1.91 10.47
N LYS A 68 -20.63 -1.74 9.25
CA LYS A 68 -20.06 -2.81 8.43
C LYS A 68 -18.57 -2.60 8.25
N HIS A 69 -17.88 -3.64 7.82
CA HIS A 69 -16.49 -3.50 7.40
C HIS A 69 -16.38 -2.73 6.08
N PHE A 70 -15.17 -2.28 5.73
CA PHE A 70 -14.95 -1.25 4.73
C PHE A 70 -15.43 -1.70 3.34
N HIS A 71 -15.18 -2.96 2.95
CA HIS A 71 -15.68 -3.52 1.70
C HIS A 71 -15.59 -5.04 1.61
N HIS A 72 -16.35 -5.61 0.68
CA HIS A 72 -16.37 -7.05 0.41
C HIS A 72 -14.99 -7.63 0.04
N GLY A 73 -14.09 -6.83 -0.54
CA GLY A 73 -12.78 -7.25 -1.01
C GLY A 73 -11.65 -7.05 -0.01
N GLU A 74 -11.92 -6.43 1.14
CA GLU A 74 -10.90 -6.06 2.11
C GLU A 74 -10.27 -7.31 2.74
N LEU A 75 -8.96 -7.25 2.95
CA LEU A 75 -8.26 -8.27 3.70
C LEU A 75 -8.32 -7.92 5.19
N LYS A 76 -8.93 -8.80 5.97
CA LYS A 76 -9.06 -8.68 7.42
C LYS A 76 -8.09 -9.63 8.09
N TYR A 77 -7.41 -9.16 9.13
CA TYR A 77 -6.45 -9.97 9.86
C TYR A 77 -6.56 -9.73 11.36
N ASP A 78 -6.55 -10.81 12.12
CA ASP A 78 -6.75 -10.83 13.56
C ASP A 78 -8.00 -10.05 14.00
N LEU A 79 -7.90 -9.16 14.99
CA LEU A 79 -9.04 -8.34 15.42
C LEU A 79 -9.35 -7.26 14.37
N ALA A 80 -10.46 -7.44 13.66
CA ALA A 80 -10.95 -6.48 12.69
C ALA A 80 -12.26 -5.88 13.21
N PRO A 81 -12.24 -4.71 13.87
CA PRO A 81 -13.45 -3.99 14.22
C PRO A 81 -14.05 -3.30 12.99
N THR A 82 -15.37 -3.15 12.97
CA THR A 82 -16.03 -2.19 12.07
C THR A 82 -15.61 -0.76 12.42
N PRO A 83 -15.79 0.24 11.53
CA PRO A 83 -15.52 1.64 11.85
C PRO A 83 -16.17 2.08 13.16
N PHE A 84 -17.45 1.77 13.37
CA PHE A 84 -18.16 2.13 14.60
C PHE A 84 -17.61 1.41 15.84
N GLU A 85 -17.36 0.10 15.75
CA GLU A 85 -16.72 -0.66 16.84
C GLU A 85 -15.35 -0.04 17.20
N GLY A 86 -14.56 0.34 16.19
CA GLY A 86 -13.27 0.99 16.37
C GLY A 86 -13.39 2.35 17.07
N MET A 87 -14.39 3.16 16.70
CA MET A 87 -14.66 4.44 17.36
C MET A 87 -15.05 4.26 18.84
N ALA A 88 -15.89 3.27 19.13
CA ALA A 88 -16.34 2.96 20.49
C ALA A 88 -15.20 2.40 21.35
N LEU A 89 -14.41 1.46 20.82
CA LEU A 89 -13.21 0.92 21.48
C LEU A 89 -12.20 2.03 21.79
N ALA A 90 -11.96 2.95 20.85
CA ALA A 90 -11.07 4.08 21.06
C ALA A 90 -11.54 5.04 22.16
N ASP A 91 -12.85 5.09 22.44
CA ASP A 91 -13.43 5.87 23.53
C ASP A 91 -13.66 5.05 24.82
N GLY A 92 -13.10 3.84 24.89
CA GLY A 92 -13.04 3.02 26.10
C GLY A 92 -14.21 2.06 26.31
N TYR A 93 -15.08 1.89 25.32
CA TYR A 93 -16.25 1.01 25.43
C TYR A 93 -15.95 -0.39 24.91
N GLN A 94 -16.29 -1.41 25.71
CA GLN A 94 -16.20 -2.81 25.31
C GLN A 94 -17.01 -3.08 24.03
N GLN A 95 -16.44 -3.82 23.07
CA GLN A 95 -17.12 -4.28 21.85
C GLN A 95 -16.94 -5.78 21.64
N VAL A 96 -17.84 -6.38 20.84
CA VAL A 96 -17.69 -7.75 20.34
C VAL A 96 -17.29 -7.66 18.88
N VAL A 97 -16.01 -7.89 18.59
CA VAL A 97 -15.43 -7.71 17.26
C VAL A 97 -15.18 -9.05 16.59
N GLN A 98 -15.01 -9.01 15.26
CA GLN A 98 -14.72 -10.20 14.49
C GLN A 98 -13.21 -10.47 14.44
N ARG A 99 -12.83 -11.75 14.60
CA ARG A 99 -11.45 -12.20 14.41
C ARG A 99 -11.28 -12.95 13.09
N TRP A 100 -10.26 -12.61 12.31
CA TRP A 100 -10.00 -13.14 10.98
C TRP A 100 -8.58 -13.71 10.84
N SER A 101 -8.39 -14.58 9.85
CA SER A 101 -7.08 -15.12 9.45
C SER A 101 -7.05 -15.37 7.93
N ASN A 102 -5.87 -15.71 7.39
CA ASN A 102 -5.70 -16.07 5.98
C ASN A 102 -6.19 -17.51 5.65
N GLY A 103 -7.19 -18.00 6.39
CA GLY A 103 -7.78 -19.33 6.25
C GLY A 103 -8.95 -19.38 5.26
N ALA A 104 -9.52 -20.58 5.10
CA ALA A 104 -10.68 -20.80 4.23
C ALA A 104 -11.92 -19.98 4.63
N ASN A 105 -12.07 -19.65 5.91
CA ASN A 105 -13.17 -18.80 6.39
C ASN A 105 -13.18 -17.43 5.69
N GLN A 106 -12.03 -16.78 5.53
CA GLN A 106 -11.93 -15.52 4.80
C GLN A 106 -12.00 -15.71 3.28
N HIS A 107 -11.14 -16.56 2.74
CA HIS A 107 -10.92 -16.62 1.28
C HIS A 107 -11.96 -17.45 0.52
N VAL A 108 -12.76 -18.27 1.21
CA VAL A 108 -13.77 -19.15 0.58
C VAL A 108 -15.17 -18.88 1.12
N LEU A 109 -15.32 -18.78 2.44
CA LEU A 109 -16.63 -18.69 3.08
C LEU A 109 -17.11 -17.26 3.36
N GLY A 110 -16.22 -16.26 3.28
CA GLY A 110 -16.54 -14.86 3.56
C GLY A 110 -17.04 -14.59 4.98
N ARG A 111 -16.54 -15.33 5.98
CA ARG A 111 -16.97 -15.20 7.39
C ARG A 111 -15.79 -15.16 8.36
N PRO A 112 -15.95 -14.58 9.57
CA PRO A 112 -14.88 -14.55 10.55
C PRO A 112 -14.59 -15.93 11.14
N ASP A 113 -13.39 -16.09 11.71
CA ASP A 113 -13.03 -17.30 12.45
C ASP A 113 -13.80 -17.42 13.76
N LYS A 114 -14.03 -16.29 14.44
CA LYS A 114 -14.84 -16.20 15.66
C LYS A 114 -15.17 -14.75 16.01
N LEU A 115 -16.09 -14.60 16.97
CA LEU A 115 -16.34 -13.34 17.67
C LEU A 115 -15.47 -13.27 18.92
N VAL A 116 -14.97 -12.07 19.24
CA VAL A 116 -14.09 -11.82 20.38
C VAL A 116 -14.56 -10.58 21.12
N THR A 117 -14.77 -10.70 22.43
CA THR A 117 -15.00 -9.54 23.30
C THR A 117 -13.67 -8.83 23.54
N VAL A 118 -13.62 -7.54 23.24
CA VAL A 118 -12.48 -6.66 23.50
C VAL A 118 -12.94 -5.59 24.46
N ASP A 119 -12.32 -5.54 25.65
CA ASP A 119 -12.64 -4.57 26.70
C ASP A 119 -11.42 -3.67 27.01
N PRO A 120 -11.47 -2.39 26.60
CA PRO A 120 -10.47 -1.40 26.98
C PRO A 120 -10.47 -1.06 28.48
N ASN A 121 -11.43 -1.54 29.28
CA ASN A 121 -11.61 -1.22 30.70
C ASN A 121 -11.70 0.30 30.96
N GLY A 122 -12.37 1.03 30.06
CA GLY A 122 -12.48 2.48 30.12
C GLY A 122 -11.20 3.25 29.73
N VAL A 123 -10.12 2.57 29.35
CA VAL A 123 -8.92 3.23 28.80
C VAL A 123 -9.26 3.80 27.43
N ARG A 124 -8.96 5.09 27.24
CA ARG A 124 -9.28 5.85 26.02
C ARG A 124 -8.01 6.08 25.21
N ALA A 125 -8.13 6.02 23.90
CA ALA A 125 -7.09 6.46 22.96
C ALA A 125 -6.96 8.00 22.92
N TRP A 126 -7.99 8.71 23.41
CA TRP A 126 -8.04 10.17 23.43
C TRP A 126 -7.34 10.74 24.66
N GLN A 127 -6.69 11.90 24.49
CA GLN A 127 -6.09 12.64 25.59
C GLN A 127 -7.13 13.05 26.65
N GLN A 128 -6.67 13.21 27.89
CA GLN A 128 -7.52 13.69 28.98
C GLN A 128 -8.19 15.02 28.61
N GLY A 129 -9.49 15.13 28.89
CA GLY A 129 -10.28 16.32 28.57
C GLY A 129 -10.67 16.48 27.10
N ARG A 130 -10.29 15.54 26.21
CA ARG A 130 -10.73 15.51 24.81
C ARG A 130 -11.81 14.45 24.60
N ARG A 131 -12.86 14.77 23.86
CA ARG A 131 -13.87 13.80 23.42
C ARG A 131 -13.43 13.19 22.07
N CYS A 132 -13.96 12.01 21.76
CA CYS A 132 -13.80 11.42 20.44
C CYS A 132 -14.32 12.38 19.36
N ILE A 133 -13.49 12.69 18.36
CA ILE A 133 -13.85 13.63 17.27
C ILE A 133 -15.15 13.20 16.59
N TRP A 134 -15.30 11.91 16.28
CA TRP A 134 -16.50 11.38 15.63
C TRP A 134 -17.76 11.47 16.50
N ARG A 135 -17.57 11.43 17.82
CA ARG A 135 -18.65 11.64 18.78
C ARG A 135 -19.01 13.13 18.92
N GLU A 136 -18.01 14.02 18.88
CA GLU A 136 -18.22 15.48 18.81
C GLU A 136 -18.98 15.89 17.56
N GLU A 137 -18.68 15.25 16.43
CA GLU A 137 -19.41 15.46 15.17
C GLU A 137 -20.83 14.90 15.21
N GLY A 138 -21.19 14.07 16.19
CA GLY A 138 -22.52 13.43 16.29
C GLY A 138 -22.69 12.21 15.39
N ILE A 139 -21.61 11.52 15.02
CA ILE A 139 -21.69 10.26 14.25
C ILE A 139 -22.23 9.12 15.11
N TRP A 140 -21.85 9.12 16.39
CA TRP A 140 -22.30 8.16 17.38
C TRP A 140 -22.38 8.85 18.75
N ASP A 141 -23.11 8.25 19.69
CA ASP A 141 -23.09 8.67 21.10
C ASP A 141 -23.36 7.46 22.02
N VAL A 142 -23.56 7.71 23.30
CA VAL A 142 -23.85 6.70 24.32
C VAL A 142 -25.29 6.88 24.75
N ASP A 143 -26.05 5.79 24.69
CA ASP A 143 -27.41 5.76 25.19
C ASP A 143 -27.41 6.02 26.71
N SER A 144 -28.14 7.05 27.14
CA SER A 144 -28.14 7.52 28.54
C SER A 144 -28.75 6.51 29.51
N THR A 145 -29.54 5.56 29.03
CA THR A 145 -30.25 4.58 29.86
C THR A 145 -29.42 3.32 30.06
N THR A 146 -28.80 2.84 28.99
CA THR A 146 -28.07 1.57 28.94
C THR A 146 -26.56 1.74 29.10
N GLY A 147 -26.04 2.95 28.91
CA GLY A 147 -24.60 3.24 28.92
C GLY A 147 -23.86 2.65 27.71
N LYS A 148 -24.57 2.18 26.69
CA LYS A 148 -23.97 1.51 25.52
C LYS A 148 -23.76 2.49 24.35
N PRO A 149 -22.68 2.31 23.56
CA PRO A 149 -22.50 3.04 22.31
C PRO A 149 -23.65 2.78 21.33
N VAL A 150 -24.11 3.82 20.65
CA VAL A 150 -25.12 3.79 19.59
C VAL A 150 -24.63 4.60 18.40
N LEU A 151 -24.65 3.99 17.22
CA LEU A 151 -24.37 4.64 15.95
C LEU A 151 -25.58 5.49 15.51
N LEU A 152 -25.37 6.78 15.29
CA LEU A 152 -26.45 7.73 14.98
C LEU A 152 -26.53 8.07 13.49
N ARG A 153 -25.38 8.12 12.81
CA ARG A 153 -25.28 8.43 11.37
C ARG A 153 -24.39 7.40 10.67
N PRO A 154 -24.95 6.24 10.30
CA PRO A 154 -24.18 5.15 9.71
C PRO A 154 -23.56 5.50 8.35
N ASP A 155 -24.17 6.40 7.59
CA ASP A 155 -23.83 6.80 6.23
C ASP A 155 -23.04 8.14 6.16
N HIS A 156 -22.48 8.61 7.29
CA HIS A 156 -21.84 9.93 7.40
C HIS A 156 -20.76 10.23 6.35
N PHE A 157 -20.11 9.19 5.83
CA PHE A 157 -19.05 9.32 4.83
C PHE A 157 -19.46 8.87 3.43
N ALA A 158 -20.71 8.47 3.22
CA ALA A 158 -21.23 7.98 1.95
C ALA A 158 -21.19 9.06 0.85
N GLY A 159 -21.10 8.61 -0.41
CA GLY A 159 -21.12 9.49 -1.57
C GLY A 159 -19.90 10.42 -1.73
N ILE A 160 -18.82 10.17 -0.99
CA ILE A 160 -17.52 10.84 -1.21
C ILE A 160 -16.65 9.91 -2.05
N MET A 161 -16.30 10.35 -3.27
CA MET A 161 -15.37 9.60 -4.11
C MET A 161 -13.95 10.04 -3.81
N PHE A 162 -13.22 9.25 -3.01
CA PHE A 162 -11.91 9.61 -2.48
C PHE A 162 -10.95 10.15 -3.54
N GLY A 163 -10.79 9.43 -4.65
CA GLY A 163 -9.90 9.82 -5.74
C GLY A 163 -10.23 11.22 -6.29
N ARG A 164 -11.49 11.40 -6.73
CA ARG A 164 -11.96 12.65 -7.37
C ARG A 164 -12.09 13.81 -6.38
N ASP A 165 -12.73 13.58 -5.24
CA ASP A 165 -13.17 14.63 -4.33
C ASP A 165 -12.09 15.03 -3.31
N CYS A 166 -11.07 14.18 -3.09
CA CYS A 166 -10.08 14.40 -2.04
C CYS A 166 -8.64 14.29 -2.52
N TYR A 167 -8.25 13.17 -3.11
CA TYR A 167 -6.86 12.92 -3.49
C TYR A 167 -6.39 13.85 -4.62
N VAL A 168 -7.14 13.95 -5.73
CA VAL A 168 -6.77 14.80 -6.88
C VAL A 168 -6.60 16.28 -6.50
N PRO A 169 -7.52 16.92 -5.76
CA PRO A 169 -7.31 18.29 -5.29
C PRO A 169 -6.04 18.48 -4.45
N PHE A 170 -5.71 17.52 -3.59
CA PHE A 170 -4.47 17.56 -2.81
C PHE A 170 -3.24 17.38 -3.70
N ALA A 171 -3.25 16.40 -4.61
CA ALA A 171 -2.15 16.12 -5.53
C ALA A 171 -1.86 17.32 -6.43
N ALA A 172 -2.88 18.07 -6.85
CA ALA A 172 -2.73 19.33 -7.59
C ALA A 172 -1.99 20.40 -6.75
N ARG A 173 -2.41 20.63 -5.50
CA ARG A 173 -1.72 21.55 -4.57
C ARG A 173 -0.27 21.13 -4.31
N PHE A 174 -0.05 19.82 -4.16
CA PHE A 174 1.28 19.25 -4.01
C PHE A 174 2.14 19.52 -5.24
N ALA A 175 1.62 19.25 -6.44
CA ALA A 175 2.29 19.48 -7.70
C ALA A 175 2.70 20.95 -7.87
N GLU A 176 1.77 21.87 -7.61
CA GLU A 176 2.01 23.31 -7.66
C GLU A 176 3.13 23.72 -6.69
N ARG A 177 3.04 23.26 -5.43
CA ARG A 177 4.02 23.63 -4.40
C ARG A 177 5.42 23.14 -4.74
N ILE A 178 5.58 21.87 -5.12
CA ILE A 178 6.88 21.31 -5.48
C ILE A 178 7.44 21.97 -6.75
N ARG A 179 6.60 22.24 -7.76
CA ARG A 179 7.07 22.80 -9.04
C ARG A 179 7.38 24.29 -8.98
N SER A 180 6.83 25.02 -8.02
CA SER A 180 7.29 26.38 -7.72
C SER A 180 8.76 26.43 -7.31
N ILE A 181 9.32 25.30 -6.86
CA ILE A 181 10.68 25.14 -6.35
C ILE A 181 11.56 24.37 -7.35
N LEU A 182 11.05 23.25 -7.88
CA LEU A 182 11.71 22.36 -8.83
C LEU A 182 10.82 22.12 -10.08
N PRO A 183 10.81 23.04 -11.06
CA PRO A 183 9.85 23.03 -12.16
C PRO A 183 9.88 21.79 -13.05
N HIS A 184 11.01 21.10 -13.14
CA HIS A 184 11.23 19.98 -14.07
C HIS A 184 10.75 18.63 -13.54
N THR A 185 10.34 18.54 -12.29
CA THR A 185 10.03 17.27 -11.61
C THR A 185 8.79 16.57 -12.16
N LEU A 186 8.90 15.24 -12.28
CA LEU A 186 7.75 14.36 -12.44
C LEU A 186 6.96 14.28 -11.13
N LEU A 187 5.66 14.03 -11.22
CA LEU A 187 4.84 13.71 -10.05
C LEU A 187 4.36 12.27 -10.12
N PHE A 188 4.73 11.48 -9.13
CA PHE A 188 4.33 10.08 -9.02
C PHE A 188 3.00 9.99 -8.27
N ILE A 189 1.96 9.55 -8.99
CA ILE A 189 0.63 9.27 -8.46
C ILE A 189 0.66 7.88 -7.85
N GLU A 190 1.00 7.84 -6.57
CA GLU A 190 1.12 6.61 -5.79
C GLU A 190 -0.25 6.19 -5.25
N LEU A 191 -0.61 4.93 -5.52
CA LEU A 191 -1.79 4.28 -4.98
C LEU A 191 -1.40 2.87 -4.50
N PRO A 192 -2.02 2.38 -3.40
CA PRO A 192 -1.81 1.00 -2.97
C PRO A 192 -2.28 0.02 -4.05
N PRO A 193 -1.98 -1.28 -3.94
CA PRO A 193 -2.50 -2.28 -4.87
C PRO A 193 -4.04 -2.25 -4.92
N LEU A 194 -4.59 -1.66 -5.99
CA LEU A 194 -6.00 -1.29 -6.07
C LEU A 194 -6.95 -2.48 -6.05
N GLU A 195 -6.49 -3.67 -6.41
CA GLU A 195 -7.25 -4.92 -6.23
C GLU A 195 -7.68 -5.23 -4.78
N PHE A 196 -7.08 -4.57 -3.79
CA PHE A 196 -7.44 -4.68 -2.37
C PHE A 196 -8.01 -3.38 -1.80
N SER A 197 -8.31 -2.38 -2.64
CA SER A 197 -8.87 -1.09 -2.24
C SER A 197 -10.37 -0.99 -2.51
N ILE A 198 -11.05 -0.08 -1.82
CA ILE A 198 -12.39 0.40 -2.19
C ILE A 198 -12.35 1.42 -3.33
N ASP A 199 -11.21 2.07 -3.48
CA ASP A 199 -11.06 3.23 -4.33
C ASP A 199 -10.68 2.81 -5.74
N GLU A 200 -11.33 3.43 -6.71
CA GLU A 200 -10.93 3.34 -8.11
C GLU A 200 -9.75 4.28 -8.40
N PHE A 201 -9.01 3.98 -9.47
CA PHE A 201 -7.98 4.88 -9.95
C PHE A 201 -8.65 6.19 -10.44
N PRO A 202 -8.28 7.38 -9.90
CA PRO A 202 -8.90 8.64 -10.29
C PRO A 202 -8.45 9.09 -11.68
N GLU A 203 -9.32 9.85 -12.35
CA GLU A 203 -8.94 10.61 -13.54
C GLU A 203 -7.93 11.69 -13.15
N ILE A 204 -6.77 11.71 -13.82
CA ILE A 204 -5.72 12.71 -13.67
C ILE A 204 -5.65 13.55 -14.93
N ASP A 205 -6.22 14.74 -14.86
CA ASP A 205 -6.12 15.76 -15.91
C ASP A 205 -4.69 16.33 -15.94
N ASP A 206 -4.03 16.28 -17.09
CA ASP A 206 -2.66 16.78 -17.27
C ASP A 206 -2.58 18.31 -17.25
N THR A 207 -3.70 19.01 -17.41
CA THR A 207 -3.79 20.47 -17.17
C THR A 207 -3.74 20.80 -15.68
N LEU A 208 -4.24 19.90 -14.83
CA LEU A 208 -4.24 20.05 -13.37
C LEU A 208 -2.94 19.52 -12.76
N ILE A 209 -2.46 18.37 -13.23
CA ILE A 209 -1.26 17.70 -12.76
C ILE A 209 -0.38 17.32 -13.95
N PRO A 210 0.32 18.28 -14.58
CA PRO A 210 1.15 17.98 -15.74
C PRO A 210 2.28 17.01 -15.38
N ARG A 211 2.87 16.29 -16.33
CA ARG A 211 4.00 15.36 -16.08
C ARG A 211 3.75 14.38 -14.92
N ALA A 212 2.51 13.93 -14.76
CA ALA A 212 2.16 12.88 -13.83
C ALA A 212 2.66 11.52 -14.36
N VAL A 213 2.95 10.61 -13.44
CA VAL A 213 3.36 9.24 -13.71
C VAL A 213 2.49 8.34 -12.86
N ASN A 214 1.88 7.33 -13.48
CA ASN A 214 1.22 6.29 -12.70
C ASN A 214 2.29 5.54 -11.88
N ALA A 215 2.21 5.62 -10.55
CA ALA A 215 3.14 4.99 -9.62
C ALA A 215 2.48 3.89 -8.76
N THR A 216 1.40 3.27 -9.25
CA THR A 216 0.67 2.24 -8.51
C THR A 216 1.57 1.04 -8.14
N HIS A 217 1.37 0.51 -6.93
CA HIS A 217 2.11 -0.64 -6.42
C HIS A 217 1.56 -1.95 -6.99
N TRP A 218 2.40 -2.98 -7.04
CA TRP A 218 1.97 -4.34 -7.42
C TRP A 218 2.74 -5.41 -6.67
N TYR A 219 2.00 -6.40 -6.15
CA TYR A 219 2.55 -7.59 -5.53
C TYR A 219 1.81 -8.83 -6.00
N ASP A 220 2.52 -9.97 -6.09
CA ASP A 220 1.85 -11.27 -6.12
C ASP A 220 1.23 -11.54 -4.75
N GLY A 221 -0.08 -11.29 -4.65
CA GLY A 221 -0.84 -11.42 -3.41
C GLY A 221 -0.75 -12.82 -2.79
N VAL A 222 -0.72 -13.90 -3.59
CA VAL A 222 -0.62 -15.26 -3.03
C VAL A 222 0.72 -15.44 -2.33
N THR A 223 1.81 -15.00 -2.97
CA THR A 223 3.15 -15.09 -2.40
C THR A 223 3.32 -14.19 -1.18
N LEU A 224 2.83 -12.95 -1.26
CA LEU A 224 2.93 -11.97 -0.19
C LEU A 224 2.18 -12.43 1.07
N PHE A 225 0.89 -12.76 0.94
CA PHE A 225 0.04 -13.07 2.10
C PHE A 225 0.28 -14.46 2.69
N LEU A 226 0.65 -15.45 1.87
CA LEU A 226 0.96 -16.79 2.37
C LEU A 226 2.43 -16.94 2.78
N ARG A 227 3.30 -15.98 2.44
CA ARG A 227 4.75 -16.09 2.57
C ARG A 227 5.26 -17.43 2.03
N ALA A 228 4.81 -17.76 0.82
CA ALA A 228 5.07 -19.04 0.18
C ALA A 228 5.00 -18.90 -1.35
N TRP A 229 6.08 -19.25 -2.04
CA TRP A 229 6.10 -19.26 -3.51
C TRP A 229 5.42 -20.51 -4.07
N ARG A 230 4.47 -20.32 -4.98
CA ARG A 230 3.77 -21.41 -5.69
C ARG A 230 3.80 -21.14 -7.20
N PRO A 231 4.82 -21.63 -7.92
CA PRO A 231 4.99 -21.26 -9.33
C PRO A 231 3.89 -21.80 -10.25
N TYR A 232 3.06 -22.72 -9.77
CA TYR A 232 1.95 -23.34 -10.50
C TYR A 232 0.56 -22.93 -9.98
N PHE A 233 0.46 -21.98 -9.03
CA PHE A 233 -0.83 -21.55 -8.50
C PHE A 233 -0.82 -20.08 -8.08
N THR A 234 -1.79 -19.31 -8.59
CA THR A 234 -2.11 -17.97 -8.09
C THR A 234 -3.63 -17.73 -8.17
N VAL A 235 -4.10 -16.63 -7.61
CA VAL A 235 -5.50 -16.19 -7.70
C VAL A 235 -5.51 -14.74 -8.16
N ASP A 236 -6.31 -14.43 -9.18
CA ASP A 236 -6.57 -13.05 -9.58
C ASP A 236 -7.41 -12.36 -8.48
N PRO A 237 -6.88 -11.37 -7.76
CA PRO A 237 -7.58 -10.75 -6.64
C PRO A 237 -8.80 -9.92 -7.09
N ARG A 238 -8.87 -9.49 -8.35
CA ARG A 238 -10.02 -8.77 -8.90
C ARG A 238 -11.16 -9.71 -9.27
N THR A 239 -10.84 -10.79 -9.99
CA THR A 239 -11.88 -11.73 -10.49
C THR A 239 -12.13 -12.91 -9.56
N LYS A 240 -11.31 -13.07 -8.51
CA LYS A 240 -11.28 -14.22 -7.59
C LYS A 240 -11.10 -15.57 -8.30
N ARG A 241 -10.60 -15.57 -9.55
CA ARG A 241 -10.40 -16.79 -10.34
C ARG A 241 -9.01 -17.38 -10.07
N PRO A 242 -8.93 -18.68 -9.73
CA PRO A 242 -7.64 -19.35 -9.61
C PRO A 242 -7.02 -19.60 -10.98
N ALA A 243 -5.69 -19.58 -11.03
CA ALA A 243 -4.89 -19.95 -12.20
C ALA A 243 -3.94 -21.09 -11.83
N PHE A 244 -3.94 -22.15 -12.64
CA PHE A 244 -3.16 -23.36 -12.41
C PHE A 244 -2.13 -23.60 -13.51
N GLY A 245 -0.91 -23.96 -13.12
CA GLY A 245 0.23 -24.19 -14.00
C GLY A 245 1.06 -22.93 -14.25
N TYR A 246 2.35 -23.13 -14.49
CA TYR A 246 3.36 -22.06 -14.65
C TYR A 246 2.94 -20.99 -15.67
N THR A 247 2.48 -21.40 -16.85
CA THR A 247 2.04 -20.48 -17.91
C THR A 247 0.81 -19.67 -17.50
N ALA A 248 -0.13 -20.26 -16.78
CA ALA A 248 -1.34 -19.57 -16.35
C ALA A 248 -1.03 -18.55 -15.25
N VAL A 249 -0.16 -18.91 -14.29
CA VAL A 249 0.33 -17.98 -13.25
C VAL A 249 0.98 -16.76 -13.88
N ARG A 250 1.95 -16.97 -14.78
CA ARG A 250 2.62 -15.87 -15.49
C ARG A 250 1.65 -15.00 -16.27
N ARG A 251 0.69 -15.60 -16.99
CA ARG A 251 -0.34 -14.87 -17.73
C ARG A 251 -1.21 -14.00 -16.80
N THR A 252 -1.58 -14.50 -15.63
CA THR A 252 -2.37 -13.75 -14.65
C THR A 252 -1.59 -12.55 -14.12
N HIS A 253 -0.32 -12.73 -13.72
CA HIS A 253 0.52 -11.62 -13.25
C HIS A 253 0.75 -10.57 -14.35
N MET A 254 1.02 -10.99 -15.59
CA MET A 254 1.12 -10.07 -16.72
C MET A 254 -0.18 -9.31 -16.99
N LYS A 255 -1.34 -9.96 -16.86
CA LYS A 255 -2.65 -9.30 -17.02
C LYS A 255 -2.89 -8.23 -15.95
N GLN A 256 -2.49 -8.50 -14.70
CA GLN A 256 -2.58 -7.51 -13.61
C GLN A 256 -1.73 -6.27 -13.92
N LEU A 257 -0.45 -6.48 -14.29
CA LEU A 257 0.46 -5.40 -14.67
C LEU A 257 -0.04 -4.62 -15.89
N ALA A 258 -0.60 -5.30 -16.89
CA ALA A 258 -1.21 -4.65 -18.05
C ALA A 258 -2.40 -3.78 -17.65
N GLY A 259 -3.22 -4.24 -16.69
CA GLY A 259 -4.31 -3.46 -16.12
C GLY A 259 -3.82 -2.21 -15.40
N ILE A 260 -2.74 -2.29 -14.63
CA ILE A 260 -2.12 -1.13 -13.97
C ILE A 260 -1.58 -0.14 -15.02
N LYS A 261 -0.84 -0.63 -16.01
CA LYS A 261 -0.35 0.19 -17.13
C LYS A 261 -1.50 0.89 -17.88
N GLY A 262 -2.64 0.21 -18.00
CA GLY A 262 -3.87 0.74 -18.60
C GLY A 262 -4.32 2.06 -17.97
N TYR A 263 -4.14 2.24 -16.66
CA TYR A 263 -4.49 3.50 -15.99
C TYR A 263 -3.74 4.71 -16.55
N GLY A 264 -2.48 4.53 -16.94
CA GLY A 264 -1.70 5.59 -17.57
C GLY A 264 -2.30 6.03 -18.91
N SER A 265 -2.74 5.07 -19.73
CA SER A 265 -3.36 5.35 -21.03
C SER A 265 -4.79 5.86 -20.95
N GLU A 266 -5.59 5.32 -20.03
CA GLU A 266 -7.04 5.52 -19.99
C GLU A 266 -7.45 6.67 -19.08
N GLN A 267 -6.75 6.89 -17.95
CA GLN A 267 -7.11 7.88 -16.92
C GLN A 267 -6.05 8.96 -16.67
N MET A 268 -4.95 8.98 -17.43
CA MET A 268 -3.85 9.94 -17.23
C MET A 268 -3.26 10.49 -18.54
N ASN A 269 -4.08 10.63 -19.58
CA ASN A 269 -3.67 11.15 -20.90
C ASN A 269 -2.36 10.53 -21.44
N ASN A 270 -2.27 9.19 -21.45
CA ASN A 270 -1.08 8.45 -21.88
C ASN A 270 0.18 8.68 -21.03
N ALA A 271 0.03 8.93 -19.73
CA ALA A 271 1.14 9.01 -18.78
C ALA A 271 1.96 7.70 -18.73
N PRO A 272 3.28 7.80 -18.50
CA PRO A 272 4.11 6.62 -18.28
C PRO A 272 3.73 5.91 -16.96
N THR A 273 4.14 4.65 -16.84
CA THR A 273 3.92 3.84 -15.64
C THR A 273 5.24 3.40 -15.03
N LEU A 274 5.37 3.68 -13.73
CA LEU A 274 6.35 3.11 -12.81
C LEU A 274 5.56 2.21 -11.86
N ILE A 275 5.94 0.94 -11.71
CA ILE A 275 5.45 0.15 -10.57
C ILE A 275 6.22 0.65 -9.34
N GLY A 276 5.59 1.51 -8.55
CA GLY A 276 6.22 2.26 -7.45
C GLY A 276 6.73 1.37 -6.33
N GLU A 277 6.15 0.19 -6.19
CA GLU A 277 6.58 -0.79 -5.21
C GLU A 277 6.23 -2.21 -5.67
N THR A 278 7.20 -3.12 -5.56
CA THR A 278 6.99 -4.55 -5.79
C THR A 278 8.11 -5.38 -5.17
N GLY A 279 7.84 -6.62 -4.78
CA GLY A 279 8.86 -7.44 -4.12
C GLY A 279 8.34 -8.80 -3.71
N ILE A 280 9.10 -9.47 -2.83
CA ILE A 280 8.76 -10.78 -2.28
C ILE A 280 9.18 -10.88 -0.81
N PRO A 281 8.43 -11.60 0.04
CA PRO A 281 8.88 -11.94 1.39
C PRO A 281 10.07 -12.90 1.31
N TYR A 282 11.17 -12.59 1.99
CA TYR A 282 12.32 -13.49 2.14
C TYR A 282 12.12 -14.50 3.27
N ASN A 283 11.30 -14.17 4.27
CA ASN A 283 10.92 -15.06 5.37
C ASN A 283 9.90 -16.16 4.97
N MET A 284 9.86 -16.55 3.69
CA MET A 284 8.97 -17.61 3.21
C MET A 284 9.15 -18.89 4.01
N HIS A 285 8.03 -19.60 4.22
CA HIS A 285 8.00 -20.87 4.95
C HIS A 285 8.66 -20.78 6.34
N GLY A 286 8.43 -19.68 7.06
CA GLY A 286 9.03 -19.45 8.38
C GLY A 286 10.55 -19.28 8.34
N GLY A 287 11.05 -18.62 7.30
CA GLY A 287 12.47 -18.34 7.11
C GLY A 287 13.33 -19.60 6.94
N LYS A 288 12.78 -20.68 6.34
CA LYS A 288 13.51 -21.95 6.15
C LYS A 288 14.87 -21.73 5.46
N ALA A 289 14.90 -20.87 4.44
CA ALA A 289 16.09 -20.52 3.67
C ALA A 289 17.22 -19.95 4.53
N PHE A 290 16.92 -19.28 5.65
CA PHE A 290 17.94 -18.68 6.51
C PHE A 290 18.80 -19.73 7.22
N ARG A 291 18.24 -20.92 7.43
CA ARG A 291 18.91 -22.05 8.06
C ARG A 291 19.50 -23.02 7.05
N SER A 292 18.81 -23.23 5.92
CA SER A 292 19.27 -24.19 4.90
C SER A 292 20.24 -23.59 3.87
N GLY A 293 20.26 -22.27 3.69
CA GLY A 293 20.94 -21.62 2.56
C GLY A 293 20.23 -21.78 1.21
N ASP A 294 19.12 -22.53 1.18
CA ASP A 294 18.34 -22.77 -0.03
C ASP A 294 17.32 -21.66 -0.23
N PHE A 295 17.70 -20.66 -1.04
CA PHE A 295 16.86 -19.54 -1.46
C PHE A 295 16.15 -19.80 -2.80
N SER A 296 16.04 -21.04 -3.27
CA SER A 296 15.41 -21.36 -4.57
C SER A 296 13.98 -20.83 -4.71
N ALA A 297 13.19 -20.85 -3.63
CA ALA A 297 11.84 -20.29 -3.62
C ALA A 297 11.84 -18.76 -3.81
N GLN A 298 12.71 -18.04 -3.10
CA GLN A 298 12.86 -16.59 -3.19
C GLN A 298 13.40 -16.17 -4.56
N VAL A 299 14.37 -16.91 -5.09
CA VAL A 299 14.88 -16.72 -6.45
C VAL A 299 13.75 -16.89 -7.45
N GLY A 300 13.00 -18.00 -7.40
CA GLY A 300 11.93 -18.28 -8.36
C GLY A 300 10.79 -17.26 -8.30
N ALA A 301 10.43 -16.81 -7.09
CA ALA A 301 9.40 -15.79 -6.91
C ALA A 301 9.84 -14.43 -7.46
N LEU A 302 11.05 -13.97 -7.08
CA LEU A 302 11.58 -12.68 -7.53
C LEU A 302 11.85 -12.69 -9.04
N ASP A 303 12.34 -13.81 -9.58
CA ASP A 303 12.54 -13.95 -11.02
C ASP A 303 11.20 -13.89 -11.76
N ASN A 304 10.17 -14.62 -11.30
CA ASN A 304 8.85 -14.52 -11.93
C ASN A 304 8.33 -13.07 -11.90
N THR A 305 8.45 -12.38 -10.76
CA THR A 305 8.03 -10.98 -10.60
C THR A 305 8.72 -10.07 -11.61
N ILE A 306 10.06 -10.04 -11.62
CA ILE A 306 10.81 -9.14 -12.50
C ILE A 306 10.62 -9.52 -13.97
N SER A 307 10.60 -10.81 -14.29
CA SER A 307 10.36 -11.27 -15.66
C SER A 307 8.95 -10.91 -16.17
N CYS A 308 7.95 -10.74 -15.29
CA CYS A 308 6.63 -10.20 -15.67
C CYS A 308 6.68 -8.68 -15.89
N LEU A 309 7.40 -7.94 -15.05
CA LEU A 309 7.59 -6.49 -15.17
C LEU A 309 8.31 -6.14 -16.48
N GLU A 310 9.38 -6.86 -16.80
CA GLU A 310 10.12 -6.73 -18.06
C GLU A 310 9.21 -7.01 -19.28
N ALA A 311 8.46 -8.11 -19.25
CA ALA A 311 7.55 -8.47 -20.33
C ALA A 311 6.44 -7.42 -20.54
N SER A 312 6.03 -6.72 -19.48
CA SER A 312 5.07 -5.62 -19.52
C SER A 312 5.67 -4.27 -19.95
N LEU A 313 7.00 -4.19 -20.10
CA LEU A 313 7.73 -2.98 -20.45
C LEU A 313 7.37 -1.80 -19.54
N VAL A 314 7.36 -2.04 -18.22
CA VAL A 314 7.15 -1.02 -17.19
C VAL A 314 8.43 -0.80 -16.40
N SER A 315 8.68 0.44 -15.99
CA SER A 315 9.70 0.71 -14.97
C SER A 315 9.20 0.19 -13.61
N PHE A 316 10.11 -0.12 -12.69
CA PHE A 316 9.72 -0.58 -11.35
C PHE A 316 10.78 -0.27 -10.31
N THR A 317 10.35 -0.27 -9.04
CA THR A 317 11.20 -0.13 -7.86
C THR A 317 10.99 -1.34 -6.95
N LEU A 318 12.08 -2.06 -6.65
CA LEU A 318 12.04 -3.23 -5.80
C LEU A 318 11.98 -2.82 -4.32
N TRP A 319 10.98 -3.33 -3.61
CA TRP A 319 10.86 -3.24 -2.18
C TRP A 319 11.58 -4.43 -1.53
N CYS A 320 12.67 -4.21 -0.79
CA CYS A 320 13.32 -2.92 -0.53
C CYS A 320 14.84 -3.07 -0.34
N TYR A 321 15.54 -1.97 -0.11
CA TYR A 321 16.91 -2.00 0.39
C TYR A 321 16.94 -1.38 1.79
N THR A 322 17.15 -2.21 2.81
CA THR A 322 17.18 -1.81 4.21
C THR A 322 18.49 -2.34 4.80
N SER A 323 19.46 -1.45 5.01
CA SER A 323 20.85 -1.80 5.37
C SER A 323 20.97 -2.60 6.68
N ASP A 324 20.03 -2.38 7.58
CA ASP A 324 19.94 -3.00 8.89
C ASP A 324 18.86 -4.10 8.95
N ASN A 325 18.36 -4.58 7.80
CA ASN A 325 17.45 -5.72 7.77
C ASN A 325 18.11 -6.95 8.41
N CYS A 326 17.36 -7.70 9.20
CA CYS A 326 17.85 -8.92 9.83
C CYS A 326 16.86 -10.08 9.71
N ASN A 327 17.34 -11.31 9.77
CA ASN A 327 16.51 -12.52 9.59
C ASN A 327 15.46 -12.71 10.71
N GLY A 328 15.67 -12.07 11.88
CA GLY A 328 14.77 -12.20 13.04
C GLY A 328 13.60 -11.21 13.03
N TYR A 329 13.89 -9.94 12.68
CA TYR A 329 12.95 -8.83 12.78
C TYR A 329 12.71 -8.11 11.44
N GLY A 330 13.20 -8.63 10.32
CA GLY A 330 13.05 -7.98 9.02
C GLY A 330 13.70 -6.60 9.01
N ASP A 331 12.96 -5.62 8.53
CA ASP A 331 13.28 -4.19 8.43
C ASP A 331 13.43 -3.44 9.77
N GLN A 332 13.26 -4.13 10.91
CA GLN A 332 13.28 -3.57 12.27
C GLN A 332 12.21 -2.49 12.55
N TRP A 333 11.29 -2.28 11.61
CA TRP A 333 10.25 -1.27 11.72
C TRP A 333 8.87 -1.92 11.76
N ASN A 334 8.43 -2.50 10.64
CA ASN A 334 7.13 -3.17 10.54
C ASN A 334 7.25 -4.70 10.65
N LEU A 335 8.46 -5.20 10.92
CA LEU A 335 8.81 -6.62 10.92
C LEU A 335 8.64 -7.27 9.55
N GLU A 336 8.69 -6.45 8.50
CA GLU A 336 8.63 -6.90 7.11
C GLU A 336 10.00 -7.40 6.69
N ASP A 337 10.04 -8.56 6.05
CA ASP A 337 11.30 -9.10 5.54
C ASP A 337 11.27 -9.15 4.01
N LEU A 338 11.20 -7.96 3.39
CA LEU A 338 11.14 -7.77 1.94
C LEU A 338 12.49 -7.35 1.35
N SER A 339 13.47 -7.01 2.20
CA SER A 339 14.71 -6.40 1.70
C SER A 339 15.56 -7.31 0.78
N LEU A 340 16.20 -6.78 -0.25
CA LEU A 340 17.17 -7.52 -1.05
C LEU A 340 18.42 -7.92 -0.26
N ILE A 341 18.64 -7.35 0.93
CA ILE A 341 19.81 -7.62 1.77
C ILE A 341 19.42 -8.01 3.20
N SER A 342 20.36 -8.63 3.91
CA SER A 342 20.28 -8.88 5.36
C SER A 342 21.66 -8.79 5.96
N MET A 343 21.78 -8.26 7.19
CA MET A 343 23.03 -8.27 7.96
C MET A 343 23.56 -9.70 8.17
N HIS A 344 22.68 -10.70 8.12
CA HIS A 344 23.05 -12.11 8.18
C HIS A 344 23.32 -12.62 6.76
N LYS A 345 24.59 -12.84 6.45
CA LYS A 345 25.03 -13.42 5.17
C LYS A 345 24.29 -14.74 4.90
N PRO A 346 23.65 -14.92 3.73
CA PRO A 346 23.08 -16.20 3.34
C PRO A 346 24.12 -17.31 3.41
N ILE A 347 23.73 -18.48 3.91
CA ILE A 347 24.54 -19.68 3.80
C ILE A 347 24.57 -20.04 2.31
N ARG A 348 25.76 -20.02 1.70
CA ARG A 348 25.93 -20.24 0.25
C ARG A 348 26.43 -21.65 -0.02
N SER A 349 25.91 -22.26 -1.08
CA SER A 349 26.41 -23.53 -1.62
C SER A 349 26.38 -23.54 -3.15
N GLY A 350 27.20 -24.39 -3.77
CA GLY A 350 27.26 -24.53 -5.23
C GLY A 350 27.60 -23.22 -5.96
N ALA A 351 26.84 -22.89 -7.00
CA ALA A 351 27.06 -21.71 -7.84
C ALA A 351 26.98 -20.37 -7.08
N GLN A 352 26.41 -20.34 -5.87
CA GLN A 352 26.35 -19.13 -5.05
C GLN A 352 27.68 -18.78 -4.36
N LEU A 353 28.68 -19.67 -4.37
CA LEU A 353 30.01 -19.42 -3.80
C LEU A 353 30.81 -18.36 -4.57
N SER A 354 30.46 -18.10 -5.83
CA SER A 354 31.16 -17.12 -6.69
C SER A 354 30.70 -15.68 -6.48
N VAL A 355 29.68 -15.44 -5.64
CA VAL A 355 29.15 -14.10 -5.43
C VAL A 355 30.18 -13.26 -4.65
N PRO A 356 30.60 -12.08 -5.17
CA PRO A 356 31.62 -11.24 -4.54
C PRO A 356 31.30 -10.87 -3.09
N GLU A 357 32.33 -10.59 -2.30
CA GLU A 357 32.18 -10.21 -0.88
C GLU A 357 31.34 -8.94 -0.71
N ARG A 358 31.44 -7.98 -1.64
CA ARG A 358 30.56 -6.79 -1.70
C ARG A 358 29.07 -7.16 -1.67
N ASP A 359 28.73 -8.27 -2.33
CA ASP A 359 27.35 -8.72 -2.50
C ASP A 359 27.03 -9.86 -1.50
N SER A 360 27.87 -10.08 -0.47
CA SER A 360 27.75 -11.18 0.50
C SER A 360 26.47 -11.15 1.32
N CYS A 361 25.92 -9.95 1.57
CA CYS A 361 24.68 -9.74 2.31
C CYS A 361 23.43 -9.78 1.41
N ALA A 362 23.60 -9.83 0.10
CA ALA A 362 22.49 -9.82 -0.85
C ALA A 362 21.83 -11.20 -0.97
N ARG A 363 20.51 -11.18 -1.11
CA ARG A 363 19.61 -12.33 -1.16
C ARG A 363 19.02 -12.44 -2.56
N ALA A 364 18.94 -13.65 -3.11
CA ALA A 364 18.42 -13.89 -4.47
C ALA A 364 19.04 -13.03 -5.59
N VAL A 365 20.35 -12.70 -5.50
CA VAL A 365 21.08 -11.82 -6.45
C VAL A 365 20.82 -12.17 -7.90
N GLN A 366 20.86 -13.46 -8.25
CA GLN A 366 20.65 -13.95 -9.61
C GLN A 366 19.29 -13.57 -10.21
N ALA A 367 18.28 -13.28 -9.38
CA ALA A 367 16.98 -12.86 -9.85
C ALA A 367 16.94 -11.37 -10.20
N PHE A 368 17.62 -10.47 -9.47
CA PHE A 368 17.50 -9.02 -9.73
C PHE A 368 18.73 -8.40 -10.42
N ALA A 369 19.91 -8.99 -10.29
CA ALA A 369 21.13 -8.53 -10.95
C ALA A 369 21.22 -9.12 -12.37
N ARG A 370 20.38 -8.62 -13.27
CA ARG A 370 20.24 -9.10 -14.65
C ARG A 370 20.62 -8.00 -15.67
N PRO A 371 21.11 -8.35 -16.88
CA PRO A 371 21.34 -7.37 -17.94
C PRO A 371 20.04 -6.69 -18.36
N TYR A 372 20.05 -5.38 -18.52
CA TYR A 372 18.88 -4.63 -18.99
C TYR A 372 19.30 -3.44 -19.86
N ALA A 373 18.40 -3.01 -20.74
CA ALA A 373 18.61 -1.85 -21.59
C ALA A 373 18.26 -0.55 -20.84
N ALA A 374 19.26 0.07 -20.21
CA ALA A 374 19.07 1.28 -19.41
C ALA A 374 18.62 2.50 -20.24
N ARG A 375 19.02 2.58 -21.51
CA ARG A 375 18.62 3.65 -22.44
C ARG A 375 18.46 3.07 -23.85
N ILE A 376 17.32 3.33 -24.48
CA ILE A 376 16.98 2.83 -25.81
C ILE A 376 16.73 4.02 -26.75
N ALA A 377 17.38 4.03 -27.91
CA ALA A 377 17.12 4.98 -28.98
C ALA A 377 15.97 4.44 -29.87
N GLY A 378 14.74 4.53 -29.37
CA GLY A 378 13.54 4.01 -30.03
C GLY A 378 12.51 3.48 -29.03
N THR A 379 11.41 2.92 -29.53
CA THR A 379 10.36 2.33 -28.70
C THR A 379 10.66 0.85 -28.45
N PRO A 380 10.82 0.39 -27.19
CA PRO A 380 11.00 -1.02 -26.90
C PRO A 380 9.73 -1.81 -27.28
N LEU A 381 9.90 -2.94 -27.96
CA LEU A 381 8.80 -3.83 -28.36
C LEU A 381 8.71 -5.11 -27.51
N LYS A 382 9.84 -5.55 -26.95
CA LYS A 382 9.96 -6.76 -26.12
C LYS A 382 11.15 -6.65 -25.18
N SER A 383 11.01 -7.16 -23.97
CA SER A 383 12.12 -7.42 -23.03
C SER A 383 11.95 -8.81 -22.44
N GLU A 384 13.03 -9.58 -22.39
CA GLU A 384 13.03 -10.96 -21.88
C GLU A 384 14.41 -11.29 -21.31
N PHE A 385 14.41 -11.91 -20.14
CA PHE A 385 15.58 -12.50 -19.50
C PHE A 385 15.21 -13.93 -19.08
N ILE A 386 16.14 -14.86 -19.26
CA ILE A 386 15.98 -16.27 -18.89
C ILE A 386 17.10 -16.59 -17.91
N LEU A 387 16.73 -16.96 -16.69
CA LEU A 387 17.64 -17.35 -15.62
C LEU A 387 18.19 -18.77 -15.80
#